data_AF-A0A9W5Y866-F1
#
_entry.id   AF-A0A9W5Y866-F1
#
_cell.length_a   1.000
_cell.length_b   1.000
_cell.length_c   1.000
_cell.angle_alpha   90.00
_cell.angle_beta   90.00
_cell.angle_gamma   90.00
#
_symmetry.space_group_name_H-M   'P 1'
#
loop_
_entity.id
_entity.type
_entity.pdbx_description
1 polymer ?
#
loop_
_entity_poly.entity_id
_entity_poly.type
_entity_poly.pdbx_seq_one_letter_code
_entity_poly.pdbx_strand_id
1 'polypeptide(L)'
;MDIVDLHTHTIFSDGDTSVDEILEVAKGLGYKIGISDHVFCSKMTTMKAIEEYLDRLTEYNVYKGIEANIGDYTKWSDRVLGKLDYVISSIHTYNDNIDERTWLSAYFGYRAGHRKDYVQQYDSSDNKYILEGILDTVKKTFQKTRVDILGHCTVLPFYEQLLEDNYIESWEEELLTLCEKYKVAIEISGLWKEPNQNFIKHALDKDILFSFGSDCHRKSEICNLKYPLQIIKKLNISEDKIFTI
;
A
#
# COMPACT_ATOMS: atom_id res chain seq x y z
N MET A 1 -20.29 6.65 7.67
CA MET A 1 -18.93 6.15 7.41
C MET A 1 -18.22 5.77 8.67
N ASP A 2 -18.16 4.46 8.90
CA ASP A 2 -17.17 3.87 9.78
C ASP A 2 -15.79 4.05 9.13
N ILE A 3 -14.85 4.69 9.82
CA ILE A 3 -13.49 4.86 9.33
C ILE A 3 -12.68 3.65 9.75
N VAL A 4 -12.08 2.97 8.78
CA VAL A 4 -11.19 1.84 9.01
C VAL A 4 -9.82 2.18 8.46
N ASP A 5 -8.80 2.19 9.31
CA ASP A 5 -7.41 2.28 8.88
C ASP A 5 -6.92 0.87 8.55
N LEU A 6 -6.73 0.57 7.26
CA LEU A 6 -6.35 -0.76 6.77
C LEU A 6 -4.84 -0.91 6.52
N HIS A 7 -4.05 0.16 6.68
CA HIS A 7 -2.61 0.09 6.50
C HIS A 7 -1.89 0.50 7.78
N THR A 8 -1.52 -0.49 8.59
CA THR A 8 -0.80 -0.27 9.85
C THR A 8 0.23 -1.37 10.09
N HIS A 9 1.41 -0.98 10.58
CA HIS A 9 2.51 -1.89 10.87
C HIS A 9 2.79 -1.97 12.36
N THR A 10 3.22 -3.13 12.81
CA THR A 10 3.47 -3.43 14.22
C THR A 10 4.89 -3.94 14.41
N ILE A 11 5.20 -4.31 15.65
CA ILE A 11 6.42 -5.03 16.00
C ILE A 11 6.55 -6.40 15.30
N PHE A 12 5.51 -6.91 14.63
CA PHE A 12 5.59 -8.16 13.85
C PHE A 12 6.35 -7.99 12.53
N SER A 13 6.34 -6.80 11.90
CA SER A 13 7.27 -6.41 10.84
C SER A 13 8.31 -5.39 11.34
N ASP A 14 8.42 -4.24 10.69
CA ASP A 14 9.35 -3.13 10.93
C ASP A 14 8.73 -1.92 11.63
N GLY A 15 7.48 -2.03 12.10
CA GLY A 15 6.89 -1.07 13.01
C GLY A 15 7.48 -1.13 14.44
N ASP A 16 7.31 -0.03 15.20
CA ASP A 16 7.74 0.10 16.59
C ASP A 16 6.60 -0.03 17.62
N THR A 17 5.37 -0.24 17.15
CA THR A 17 4.16 -0.24 17.98
C THR A 17 3.54 -1.62 18.14
N SER A 18 2.94 -1.89 19.30
CA SER A 18 2.13 -3.09 19.52
C SER A 18 0.71 -2.92 19.00
N VAL A 19 0.01 -4.03 18.73
CA VAL A 19 -1.42 -4.02 18.34
C VAL A 19 -2.27 -3.30 19.40
N ASP A 20 -1.98 -3.51 20.69
CA ASP A 20 -2.67 -2.86 21.81
C ASP A 20 -2.55 -1.32 21.77
N GLU A 21 -1.35 -0.80 21.48
CA GLU A 21 -1.13 0.65 21.37
C GLU A 21 -1.87 1.25 20.17
N ILE A 22 -1.90 0.54 19.04
CA ILE A 22 -2.68 0.97 17.86
C ILE A 22 -4.17 1.01 18.21
N LEU A 23 -4.69 -0.04 18.85
CA LEU A 23 -6.09 -0.12 19.28
C LEU A 23 -6.45 0.96 20.30
N GLU A 24 -5.55 1.31 21.22
CA GLU A 24 -5.78 2.37 22.20
C GLU A 24 -6.01 3.72 21.51
N VAL A 25 -5.15 4.08 20.56
CA VAL A 25 -5.28 5.33 19.79
C VAL A 25 -6.52 5.30 18.91
N ALA A 26 -6.76 4.20 18.18
CA ALA A 26 -7.91 4.05 17.30
C ALA A 26 -9.24 4.18 18.06
N LYS A 27 -9.33 3.58 19.26
CA LYS A 27 -10.50 3.70 20.13
C LYS A 27 -10.75 5.16 20.55
N GLY A 28 -9.70 5.92 20.82
CA GLY A 28 -9.81 7.36 21.14
C GLY A 28 -10.37 8.20 19.98
N LEU A 29 -10.16 7.76 18.75
CA LEU A 29 -10.64 8.43 17.52
C LEU A 29 -11.97 7.85 17.00
N GLY A 30 -12.42 6.71 17.52
CA GLY A 30 -13.58 5.98 17.02
C GLY A 30 -13.32 5.26 15.69
N TYR A 31 -12.06 4.92 15.39
CA TYR A 31 -11.68 4.21 14.17
C TYR A 31 -11.59 2.71 14.42
N LYS A 32 -11.87 1.93 13.37
CA LYS A 32 -11.54 0.49 13.30
C LYS A 32 -10.17 0.34 12.66
N ILE A 33 -9.52 -0.81 12.90
CA ILE A 33 -8.15 -1.06 12.48
C ILE A 33 -8.07 -2.39 11.73
N GLY A 34 -7.33 -2.39 10.64
CA GLY A 34 -6.70 -3.57 10.07
C GLY A 34 -5.19 -3.53 10.30
N ILE A 35 -4.63 -4.67 10.69
CA ILE A 35 -3.17 -4.84 10.84
C ILE A 35 -2.66 -5.52 9.57
N SER A 36 -1.65 -4.94 8.94
CA SER A 36 -1.17 -5.35 7.61
C SER A 36 0.36 -5.35 7.53
N ASP A 37 1.00 -5.91 8.56
CA ASP A 37 2.45 -6.07 8.63
C ASP A 37 3.04 -6.68 7.34
N HIS A 38 4.22 -6.18 6.95
CA HIS A 38 5.01 -6.70 5.84
C HIS A 38 5.30 -8.21 5.95
N VAL A 39 5.06 -8.94 4.87
CA VAL A 39 5.36 -10.38 4.77
C VAL A 39 6.41 -10.70 3.70
N PHE A 40 7.18 -11.77 3.95
CA PHE A 40 8.38 -12.19 3.20
C PHE A 40 9.53 -11.19 3.15
N CYS A 41 9.34 -9.99 3.66
CA CYS A 41 10.37 -9.03 4.00
C CYS A 41 10.39 -8.78 5.53
N SER A 42 11.43 -8.12 6.01
CA SER A 42 11.62 -7.82 7.44
C SER A 42 11.69 -9.10 8.31
N LYS A 43 10.86 -9.18 9.37
CA LYS A 43 10.91 -10.26 10.38
C LYS A 43 10.14 -11.52 9.98
N MET A 44 9.18 -11.44 9.05
CA MET A 44 8.33 -12.55 8.65
C MET A 44 8.76 -13.14 7.30
N THR A 45 9.69 -14.10 7.30
CA THR A 45 10.30 -14.63 6.06
C THR A 45 9.77 -15.98 5.60
N THR A 46 8.81 -16.59 6.30
CA THR A 46 8.29 -17.93 5.98
C THR A 46 6.77 -17.98 6.07
N MET A 47 6.14 -18.88 5.31
CA MET A 47 4.69 -19.12 5.40
C MET A 47 4.23 -19.48 6.82
N LYS A 48 5.06 -20.22 7.56
CA LYS A 48 4.77 -20.57 8.96
C LYS A 48 4.71 -19.33 9.86
N ALA A 49 5.63 -18.39 9.69
CA ALA A 49 5.63 -17.13 10.45
C ALA A 49 4.37 -16.31 10.17
N ILE A 50 3.90 -16.30 8.91
CA ILE A 50 2.66 -15.62 8.52
C ILE A 50 1.45 -16.29 9.14
N GLU A 51 1.39 -17.63 9.15
CA GLU A 51 0.31 -18.37 9.82
C GLU A 51 0.26 -18.09 11.33
N GLU A 52 1.42 -18.03 11.99
CA GLU A 52 1.57 -17.69 13.41
C GLU A 52 1.15 -16.24 13.70
N TYR A 53 1.55 -15.29 12.84
CA TYR A 53 1.10 -13.89 12.90
C TYR A 53 -0.42 -13.78 12.80
N LEU A 54 -1.03 -14.43 11.81
CA LEU A 54 -2.49 -14.43 11.65
C LEU A 54 -3.21 -15.14 12.81
N ASP A 55 -2.60 -16.16 13.43
CA ASP A 55 -3.11 -16.74 14.68
C ASP A 55 -3.08 -15.71 15.81
N ARG A 56 -1.99 -14.94 15.97
CA ARG A 56 -1.90 -13.88 17.00
C ARG A 56 -2.94 -12.79 16.82
N LEU A 57 -3.20 -12.37 15.58
CA LEU A 57 -4.23 -11.37 15.32
C LEU A 57 -5.64 -11.82 15.70
N THR A 58 -5.91 -13.13 15.84
CA THR A 58 -7.23 -13.61 16.33
C THR A 58 -7.50 -13.26 17.80
N GLU A 59 -6.46 -12.90 18.55
CA GLU A 59 -6.59 -12.44 19.95
C GLU A 59 -7.12 -11.00 20.02
N TYR A 60 -7.19 -10.30 18.89
CA TYR A 60 -7.54 -8.88 18.80
C TYR A 60 -8.79 -8.66 17.95
N ASN A 61 -9.55 -7.60 18.28
CA ASN A 61 -10.68 -7.15 17.46
C ASN A 61 -10.19 -6.20 16.34
N VAL A 62 -9.45 -6.76 15.37
CA VAL A 62 -8.90 -6.08 14.20
C VAL A 62 -9.23 -6.86 12.93
N TYR A 63 -9.19 -6.17 11.79
CA TYR A 63 -9.13 -6.84 10.50
C TYR A 63 -7.73 -7.42 10.27
N LYS A 64 -7.66 -8.67 9.80
CA LYS A 64 -6.44 -9.44 9.58
C LYS A 64 -5.96 -9.27 8.16
N GLY A 65 -5.01 -8.37 7.97
CA GLY A 65 -4.37 -8.10 6.69
C GLY A 65 -2.90 -8.50 6.67
N ILE A 66 -2.32 -8.33 5.48
CA ILE A 66 -0.89 -8.37 5.21
C ILE A 66 -0.56 -7.34 4.15
N GLU A 67 0.69 -6.91 4.12
CA GLU A 67 1.26 -6.20 2.98
C GLU A 67 2.34 -7.06 2.32
N ALA A 68 2.08 -7.46 1.08
CA ALA A 68 3.01 -8.21 0.25
C ALA A 68 3.67 -7.29 -0.80
N ASN A 69 4.87 -7.63 -1.26
CA ASN A 69 5.48 -6.87 -2.34
C ASN A 69 4.87 -7.28 -3.70
N ILE A 70 4.58 -6.30 -4.54
CA ILE A 70 4.37 -6.54 -5.97
C ILE A 70 5.62 -7.24 -6.55
N GLY A 71 5.39 -8.26 -7.39
CA GLY A 71 6.44 -9.11 -7.95
C GLY A 71 6.73 -10.38 -7.13
N ASP A 72 6.34 -10.41 -5.85
CA ASP A 72 6.36 -11.65 -5.08
C ASP A 72 5.11 -12.47 -5.42
N TYR A 73 5.25 -13.43 -6.34
CA TYR A 73 4.16 -14.29 -6.81
C TYR A 73 3.81 -15.41 -5.81
N THR A 74 3.59 -15.02 -4.56
CA THR A 74 3.33 -15.94 -3.45
C THR A 74 2.07 -16.75 -3.71
N LYS A 75 2.18 -18.06 -3.53
CA LYS A 75 1.01 -18.94 -3.38
C LYS A 75 0.69 -19.07 -1.90
N TRP A 76 -0.33 -18.37 -1.44
CA TRP A 76 -0.83 -18.47 -0.07
C TRP A 76 -1.33 -19.88 0.23
N SER A 77 -1.09 -20.38 1.44
CA SER A 77 -1.72 -21.62 1.89
C SER A 77 -3.22 -21.40 2.08
N ASP A 78 -4.04 -22.45 1.93
CA ASP A 78 -5.48 -22.37 2.20
C ASP A 78 -5.77 -21.87 3.62
N ARG A 79 -4.88 -22.20 4.58
CA ARG A 79 -4.96 -21.72 5.96
C ARG A 79 -4.74 -20.21 6.08
N VAL A 80 -3.77 -19.65 5.35
CA VAL A 80 -3.54 -18.21 5.30
C VAL A 80 -4.74 -17.52 4.64
N LEU A 81 -5.19 -18.00 3.49
CA LEU A 81 -6.35 -17.45 2.78
C LEU A 81 -7.62 -17.47 3.64
N GLY A 82 -7.85 -18.54 4.41
CA GLY A 82 -9.03 -18.68 5.27
C GLY A 82 -9.04 -17.75 6.49
N LYS A 83 -7.93 -17.08 6.81
CA LYS A 83 -7.83 -16.12 7.94
C LYS A 83 -7.72 -14.67 7.50
N LEU A 84 -7.22 -14.43 6.29
CA LEU A 84 -7.00 -13.11 5.73
C LEU A 84 -8.32 -12.46 5.35
N ASP A 85 -8.55 -11.31 5.94
CA ASP A 85 -9.65 -10.42 5.59
C ASP A 85 -9.30 -9.66 4.30
N TYR A 86 -8.05 -9.21 4.15
CA TYR A 86 -7.58 -8.48 2.96
C TYR A 86 -6.06 -8.62 2.72
N VAL A 87 -5.62 -8.28 1.51
CA VAL A 87 -4.21 -8.23 1.09
C VAL A 87 -3.92 -6.88 0.44
N ILE A 88 -2.99 -6.14 1.04
CA ILE A 88 -2.34 -5.00 0.40
C ILE A 88 -1.16 -5.55 -0.42
N SER A 89 -0.97 -5.03 -1.63
CA SER A 89 0.28 -5.22 -2.36
C SER A 89 0.87 -3.89 -2.77
N SER A 90 2.17 -3.71 -2.51
CA SER A 90 2.86 -2.43 -2.69
C SER A 90 4.15 -2.56 -3.49
N ILE A 91 4.53 -1.48 -4.15
CA ILE A 91 5.72 -1.41 -5.00
C ILE A 91 6.91 -0.96 -4.14
N HIS A 92 7.68 -1.93 -3.62
CA HIS A 92 8.86 -1.62 -2.80
C HIS A 92 10.19 -1.73 -3.52
N THR A 93 10.14 -2.12 -4.79
CA THR A 93 11.31 -2.40 -5.59
C THR A 93 11.05 -2.04 -7.04
N TYR A 94 12.12 -1.74 -7.75
CA TYR A 94 12.10 -1.53 -9.19
C TYR A 94 13.27 -2.26 -9.83
N ASN A 95 13.19 -2.42 -11.15
CA ASN A 95 14.24 -2.97 -11.98
C ASN A 95 14.58 -1.92 -13.04
N ASP A 96 15.83 -1.45 -13.07
CA ASP A 96 16.39 -0.64 -14.18
C ASP A 96 17.11 -1.52 -15.21
N ASN A 97 17.31 -2.80 -14.89
CA ASN A 97 17.86 -3.83 -15.75
C ASN A 97 17.15 -5.18 -15.49
N ILE A 98 17.29 -6.16 -16.39
CA ILE A 98 16.48 -7.39 -16.38
C ILE A 98 16.77 -8.29 -15.16
N ASP A 99 17.95 -8.20 -14.55
CA ASP A 99 18.46 -9.22 -13.61
C ASP A 99 18.57 -8.75 -12.15
N GLU A 100 18.32 -7.47 -11.85
CA GLU A 100 18.50 -6.90 -10.52
C GLU A 100 17.25 -6.20 -9.99
N ARG A 101 16.91 -6.50 -8.73
CA ARG A 101 15.79 -5.90 -7.99
C ARG A 101 16.35 -4.90 -6.98
N THR A 102 16.11 -3.61 -7.21
CA THR A 102 16.58 -2.54 -6.33
C THR A 102 15.50 -2.12 -5.36
N TRP A 103 15.85 -2.01 -4.07
CA TRP A 103 14.93 -1.63 -3.00
C TRP A 103 14.74 -0.11 -2.91
N LEU A 104 13.49 0.31 -2.76
CA LEU A 104 13.11 1.70 -2.56
C LEU A 104 13.18 2.15 -1.08
N SER A 105 13.66 1.30 -0.16
CA SER A 105 13.70 1.60 1.28
C SER A 105 14.51 2.86 1.63
N ALA A 106 15.57 3.16 0.88
CA ALA A 106 16.32 4.42 1.06
C ALA A 106 15.49 5.64 0.65
N TYR A 107 14.75 5.53 -0.46
CA TYR A 107 13.84 6.57 -0.94
C TYR A 107 12.68 6.77 0.03
N PHE A 108 12.00 5.70 0.46
CA PHE A 108 10.91 5.79 1.44
C PHE A 108 11.36 6.39 2.76
N GLY A 109 12.52 5.98 3.27
CA GLY A 109 13.10 6.57 4.47
C GLY A 109 13.33 8.07 4.31
N TYR A 110 13.81 8.53 3.15
CA TYR A 110 13.96 9.97 2.86
C TYR A 110 12.60 10.67 2.73
N ARG A 111 11.66 10.10 1.97
CA ARG A 111 10.35 10.67 1.67
C ARG A 111 9.45 10.78 2.90
N ALA A 112 9.60 9.86 3.86
CA ALA A 112 8.95 9.87 5.18
C ALA A 112 9.68 10.77 6.21
N GLY A 113 10.82 11.38 5.86
CA GLY A 113 11.62 12.22 6.76
C GLY A 113 12.38 11.44 7.84
N HIS A 114 12.54 10.12 7.67
CA HIS A 114 13.31 9.26 8.56
C HIS A 114 14.81 9.21 8.21
N ARG A 115 15.16 9.58 6.98
CA ARG A 115 16.52 9.76 6.47
C ARG A 115 16.69 11.17 5.96
N LYS A 116 17.89 11.72 6.14
CA LYS A 116 18.22 13.09 5.72
C LYS A 116 18.33 13.22 4.20
N ASP A 117 18.96 12.24 3.57
CA ASP A 117 19.33 12.27 2.15
C ASP A 117 18.96 10.95 1.48
N TYR A 118 18.67 11.02 0.17
CA TYR A 118 18.51 9.88 -0.73
C TYR A 118 19.44 10.07 -1.93
N VAL A 119 20.19 9.03 -2.26
CA VAL A 119 21.04 9.00 -3.45
C VAL A 119 20.36 8.09 -4.47
N GLN A 120 19.98 8.67 -5.60
CA GLN A 120 19.42 7.95 -6.73
C GLN A 120 20.40 6.89 -7.25
N GLN A 121 19.89 5.69 -7.54
CA GLN A 121 20.69 4.54 -7.97
C GLN A 121 20.41 4.12 -9.43
N TYR A 122 19.61 4.90 -10.16
CA TYR A 122 19.23 4.65 -11.56
C TYR A 122 19.49 5.89 -12.42
N ASP A 123 19.53 5.75 -13.75
CA ASP A 123 19.57 6.91 -14.66
C ASP A 123 18.15 7.45 -14.87
N SER A 124 17.97 8.76 -14.72
CA SER A 124 16.68 9.42 -14.98
C SER A 124 16.18 9.24 -16.42
N SER A 125 17.07 8.93 -17.38
CA SER A 125 16.64 8.57 -18.74
C SER A 125 15.77 7.31 -18.77
N ASP A 126 15.88 6.45 -17.75
CA ASP A 126 15.20 5.17 -17.68
C ASP A 126 13.88 5.24 -16.91
N ASN A 127 13.47 6.43 -16.42
CA ASN A 127 12.25 6.59 -15.63
C ASN A 127 11.01 5.97 -16.28
N LYS A 128 10.82 6.19 -17.59
CA LYS A 128 9.69 5.63 -18.36
C LYS A 128 9.80 4.11 -18.49
N TYR A 129 11.00 3.60 -18.76
CA TYR A 129 11.27 2.16 -18.85
C TYR A 129 10.99 1.44 -17.52
N ILE A 130 11.44 2.02 -16.41
CA ILE A 130 11.22 1.49 -15.06
C ILE A 130 9.71 1.45 -14.75
N LEU A 131 8.98 2.51 -15.08
CA LEU A 131 7.54 2.62 -14.90
C LEU A 131 6.76 1.58 -15.73
N GLU A 132 7.16 1.32 -16.97
CA GLU A 132 6.59 0.24 -17.81
C GLU A 132 6.85 -1.14 -17.18
N GLY A 133 8.07 -1.38 -16.69
CA GLY A 133 8.41 -2.62 -15.98
C GLY A 133 7.57 -2.84 -14.71
N ILE A 134 7.23 -1.76 -14.01
CA ILE A 134 6.34 -1.81 -12.84
C ILE A 134 4.92 -2.18 -13.25
N LEU A 135 4.37 -1.61 -14.33
CA LEU A 135 3.04 -2.00 -14.84
C LEU A 135 2.96 -3.49 -15.18
N ASP A 136 3.98 -4.01 -15.85
CA ASP A 136 4.06 -5.44 -16.15
C ASP A 136 4.13 -6.30 -14.87
N THR A 137 4.88 -5.84 -13.86
CA THR A 137 4.99 -6.53 -12.57
C THR A 137 3.67 -6.49 -11.79
N VAL A 138 2.98 -5.35 -11.76
CA VAL A 138 1.64 -5.19 -11.17
C VAL A 138 0.66 -6.13 -11.85
N LYS A 139 0.59 -6.10 -13.19
CA LYS A 139 -0.28 -6.97 -13.99
C LYS A 139 -0.01 -8.45 -13.70
N LYS A 140 1.25 -8.88 -13.70
CA LYS A 140 1.62 -10.28 -13.38
C LYS A 140 1.24 -10.65 -11.95
N THR A 141 1.32 -9.72 -11.01
CA THR A 141 0.94 -9.97 -9.61
C THR A 141 -0.57 -10.15 -9.48
N PHE A 142 -1.37 -9.25 -10.05
CA PHE A 142 -2.84 -9.36 -10.07
C PHE A 142 -3.35 -10.64 -10.75
N GLN A 143 -2.58 -11.20 -11.69
CA GLN A 143 -2.90 -12.46 -12.35
C GLN A 143 -2.59 -13.72 -11.53
N LYS A 144 -1.67 -13.64 -10.58
CA LYS A 144 -1.05 -14.82 -9.95
C LYS A 144 -1.35 -14.96 -8.46
N THR A 145 -1.63 -13.86 -7.76
CA THR A 145 -1.92 -13.85 -6.34
C THR A 145 -3.15 -12.98 -6.05
N ARG A 146 -3.78 -13.22 -4.90
CA ARG A 146 -4.80 -12.33 -4.34
C ARG A 146 -4.18 -10.97 -4.06
N VAL A 147 -4.83 -9.92 -4.55
CA VAL A 147 -4.57 -8.53 -4.19
C VAL A 147 -5.94 -7.87 -4.05
N ASP A 148 -6.20 -7.26 -2.91
CA ASP A 148 -7.47 -6.54 -2.68
C ASP A 148 -7.26 -5.02 -2.75
N ILE A 149 -6.08 -4.56 -2.29
CA ILE A 149 -5.70 -3.14 -2.27
C ILE A 149 -4.29 -2.99 -2.86
N LEU A 150 -4.10 -2.00 -3.74
CA LEU A 150 -2.80 -1.53 -4.19
C LEU A 150 -2.33 -0.38 -3.28
N GLY A 151 -1.25 -0.60 -2.54
CA GLY A 151 -0.69 0.37 -1.58
C GLY A 151 0.17 1.43 -2.26
N HIS A 152 0.09 2.67 -1.73
CA HIS A 152 0.85 3.88 -2.06
C HIS A 152 1.55 3.91 -3.44
N CYS A 153 0.76 3.66 -4.50
CA CYS A 153 1.26 3.26 -5.81
C CYS A 153 1.89 4.37 -6.64
N THR A 154 1.71 5.63 -6.23
CA THR A 154 2.32 6.82 -6.85
C THR A 154 3.54 7.33 -6.08
N VAL A 155 3.93 6.68 -4.97
CA VAL A 155 5.08 7.10 -4.16
C VAL A 155 6.35 6.47 -4.71
N LEU A 156 6.77 6.92 -5.89
CA LEU A 156 7.92 6.35 -6.61
C LEU A 156 8.81 7.47 -7.14
N PRO A 157 10.14 7.40 -7.00
CA PRO A 157 11.02 8.52 -7.32
C PRO A 157 11.03 8.85 -8.82
N PHE A 158 10.92 7.84 -9.69
CA PHE A 158 10.84 7.99 -11.14
C PHE A 158 9.43 8.42 -11.62
N TYR A 159 8.37 8.16 -10.85
CA TYR A 159 7.04 8.75 -11.07
C TYR A 159 7.07 10.24 -10.71
N GLU A 160 7.59 10.59 -9.52
CA GLU A 160 7.65 11.97 -9.04
C GLU A 160 8.51 12.87 -9.94
N GLN A 161 9.55 12.33 -10.57
CA GLN A 161 10.38 13.06 -11.56
C GLN A 161 9.68 13.31 -12.90
N LEU A 162 8.58 12.61 -13.19
CA LEU A 162 7.83 12.72 -14.44
C LEU A 162 6.48 13.41 -14.28
N LEU A 163 6.20 14.04 -13.13
CA LEU A 163 4.90 14.70 -12.87
C LEU A 163 4.54 15.82 -13.87
N GLU A 164 5.54 16.44 -14.51
CA GLU A 164 5.34 17.46 -15.55
C GLU A 164 5.42 16.88 -16.98
N ASP A 165 5.68 15.57 -17.12
CA ASP A 165 5.74 14.87 -18.40
C ASP A 165 4.36 14.29 -18.73
N ASN A 166 3.86 14.53 -19.94
CA ASN A 166 2.56 14.02 -20.39
C ASN A 166 2.45 12.49 -20.41
N TYR A 167 3.58 11.80 -20.40
CA TYR A 167 3.64 10.35 -20.24
C TYR A 167 2.93 9.87 -18.97
N ILE A 168 2.96 10.65 -17.88
CA ILE A 168 2.44 10.21 -16.59
C ILE A 168 0.93 9.93 -16.64
N GLU A 169 0.17 10.72 -17.41
CA GLU A 169 -1.27 10.52 -17.58
C GLU A 169 -1.56 9.18 -18.26
N SER A 170 -0.74 8.79 -19.23
CA SER A 170 -0.89 7.50 -19.94
C SER A 170 -0.52 6.32 -19.03
N TRP A 171 0.51 6.48 -18.21
CA TRP A 171 0.93 5.48 -17.24
C TRP A 171 -0.13 5.27 -16.14
N GLU A 172 -0.68 6.35 -15.60
CA GLU A 172 -1.76 6.31 -14.62
C GLU A 172 -3.01 5.63 -15.20
N GLU A 173 -3.39 5.96 -16.42
CA GLU A 173 -4.54 5.33 -17.10
C GLU A 173 -4.37 3.81 -17.26
N GLU A 174 -3.16 3.34 -17.58
CA GLU A 174 -2.88 1.91 -17.67
C GLU A 174 -2.94 1.23 -16.29
N LEU A 175 -2.35 1.84 -15.26
CA LEU A 175 -2.41 1.33 -13.88
C LEU A 175 -3.86 1.24 -13.38
N LEU A 176 -4.65 2.29 -13.59
CA LEU A 176 -6.06 2.32 -13.20
C LEU A 176 -6.88 1.28 -13.98
N THR A 177 -6.60 1.10 -15.28
CA THR A 177 -7.24 0.04 -16.08
C THR A 177 -6.93 -1.36 -15.55
N LEU A 178 -5.72 -1.59 -15.01
CA LEU A 178 -5.41 -2.83 -14.31
C LEU A 178 -6.23 -2.95 -13.02
N CYS A 179 -6.29 -1.91 -12.20
CA CYS A 179 -7.05 -1.92 -10.94
C CYS A 179 -8.54 -2.19 -11.19
N GLU A 180 -9.16 -1.50 -12.16
CA GLU A 180 -10.55 -1.73 -12.59
C GLU A 180 -10.77 -3.17 -13.04
N LYS A 181 -9.92 -3.67 -13.94
CA LYS A 181 -10.05 -5.04 -14.51
C LYS A 181 -9.99 -6.13 -13.45
N TYR A 182 -9.09 -6.00 -12.48
CA TYR A 182 -8.87 -7.00 -11.44
C TYR A 182 -9.62 -6.70 -10.14
N LYS A 183 -10.42 -5.61 -10.10
CA LYS A 183 -11.19 -5.15 -8.94
C LYS A 183 -10.32 -4.89 -7.71
N VAL A 184 -9.16 -4.30 -7.93
CA VAL A 184 -8.22 -3.91 -6.88
C VAL A 184 -8.50 -2.48 -6.45
N ALA A 185 -8.74 -2.27 -5.17
CA ALA A 185 -8.91 -0.94 -4.59
C ALA A 185 -7.58 -0.19 -4.53
N ILE A 186 -7.63 1.13 -4.40
CA ILE A 186 -6.44 1.98 -4.28
C ILE A 186 -6.37 2.57 -2.88
N GLU A 187 -5.21 2.49 -2.24
CA GLU A 187 -4.97 3.17 -0.99
C GLU A 187 -4.92 4.69 -1.18
N ILE A 188 -5.60 5.42 -0.30
CA ILE A 188 -5.30 6.83 -0.03
C ILE A 188 -4.49 6.86 1.28
N SER A 189 -3.20 7.19 1.17
CA SER A 189 -2.25 7.08 2.28
C SER A 189 -2.10 8.39 3.05
N GLY A 190 -2.15 8.26 4.38
CA GLY A 190 -1.95 9.30 5.36
C GLY A 190 -0.50 9.76 5.50
N LEU A 191 0.44 8.81 5.58
CA LEU A 191 1.87 9.08 5.67
C LEU A 191 2.38 9.79 4.41
N TRP A 192 2.07 9.23 3.24
CA TRP A 192 2.60 9.69 1.97
C TRP A 192 1.86 10.91 1.41
N LYS A 193 0.59 11.10 1.80
CA LYS A 193 -0.33 12.11 1.26
C LYS A 193 -0.55 11.95 -0.24
N GLU A 194 -0.70 10.71 -0.66
CA GLU A 194 -0.84 10.27 -2.05
C GLU A 194 -1.94 9.19 -2.12
N PRO A 195 -2.53 8.92 -3.29
CA PRO A 195 -2.32 9.61 -4.56
C PRO A 195 -2.95 11.02 -4.58
N ASN A 196 -2.53 11.87 -5.53
CA ASN A 196 -3.05 13.22 -5.70
C ASN A 196 -4.53 13.26 -6.15
N GLN A 197 -5.14 14.45 -6.16
CA GLN A 197 -6.57 14.62 -6.48
C GLN A 197 -6.95 14.29 -7.92
N ASN A 198 -6.05 14.48 -8.90
CA ASN A 198 -6.36 14.18 -10.29
C ASN A 198 -6.39 12.67 -10.51
N PHE A 199 -5.38 11.97 -9.97
CA PHE A 199 -5.36 10.50 -9.96
C PHE A 199 -6.63 9.92 -9.34
N ILE A 200 -7.06 10.44 -8.18
CA ILE A 200 -8.27 9.96 -7.50
C ILE A 200 -9.54 10.23 -8.31
N LYS A 201 -9.63 11.34 -9.05
CA LYS A 201 -10.75 11.58 -9.96
C LYS A 201 -10.80 10.58 -11.10
N HIS A 202 -9.66 10.29 -11.73
CA HIS A 202 -9.60 9.27 -12.78
C HIS A 202 -9.96 7.87 -12.26
N ALA A 203 -9.54 7.54 -11.03
CA ALA A 203 -9.93 6.29 -10.38
C ALA A 203 -11.45 6.22 -10.13
N LEU A 204 -12.08 7.33 -9.72
CA LEU A 204 -13.54 7.42 -9.54
C LEU A 204 -14.30 7.23 -10.86
N ASP A 205 -13.81 7.81 -11.96
CA ASP A 205 -14.43 7.67 -13.28
C ASP A 205 -14.45 6.21 -13.77
N LYS A 206 -13.57 5.37 -13.22
CA LYS A 206 -13.47 3.91 -13.46
C LYS A 206 -14.12 3.04 -12.38
N ASP A 207 -14.90 3.64 -11.48
CA ASP A 207 -15.59 2.94 -10.39
C ASP A 207 -14.65 2.14 -9.45
N ILE A 208 -13.40 2.60 -9.31
CA ILE A 208 -12.42 1.97 -8.42
C ILE A 208 -12.69 2.40 -6.97
N LEU A 209 -12.65 1.41 -6.07
CA LEU A 209 -12.81 1.64 -4.63
C LEU A 209 -11.53 2.17 -3.99
N PHE A 210 -11.67 2.87 -2.86
CA PHE A 210 -10.55 3.40 -2.08
C PHE A 210 -10.48 2.78 -0.69
N SER A 211 -9.27 2.54 -0.19
CA SER A 211 -9.03 2.21 1.21
C SER A 211 -8.33 3.37 1.92
N PHE A 212 -8.52 3.47 3.24
CA PHE A 212 -7.72 4.38 4.07
C PHE A 212 -6.54 3.62 4.66
N GLY A 213 -5.36 4.23 4.62
CA GLY A 213 -4.18 3.70 5.27
C GLY A 213 -3.38 4.82 5.92
N SER A 214 -3.00 4.68 7.19
CA SER A 214 -2.03 5.60 7.79
C SER A 214 -0.60 5.23 7.42
N ASP A 215 -0.36 3.95 7.11
CA ASP A 215 0.96 3.36 6.91
C ASP A 215 1.89 3.60 8.11
N CYS A 216 1.31 3.50 9.31
CA CYS A 216 2.03 3.84 10.53
C CYS A 216 3.11 2.79 10.84
N HIS A 217 4.33 3.26 11.02
CA HIS A 217 5.45 2.47 11.55
C HIS A 217 5.87 2.96 12.93
N ARG A 218 5.44 4.17 13.30
CA ARG A 218 5.72 4.81 14.59
C ARG A 218 4.46 5.15 15.35
N LYS A 219 4.57 5.20 16.68
CA LYS A 219 3.47 5.62 17.56
C LYS A 219 2.83 6.97 17.18
N SER A 220 3.63 7.92 16.68
CA SER A 220 3.13 9.25 16.25
C SER A 220 2.33 9.24 14.95
N GLU A 221 2.37 8.14 14.19
CA GLU A 221 1.75 8.01 12.87
C GLU A 221 0.43 7.23 12.91
N ILE A 222 0.15 6.54 14.03
CA ILE A 222 -1.06 5.73 14.21
C ILE A 222 -2.30 6.54 13.84
N CYS A 223 -3.15 5.98 12.98
CA CYS A 223 -4.41 6.59 12.56
C CYS A 223 -4.26 7.98 11.94
N ASN A 224 -3.09 8.33 11.39
CA ASN A 224 -2.88 9.61 10.72
C ASN A 224 -3.62 9.66 9.36
N LEU A 225 -4.95 9.70 9.40
CA LEU A 225 -5.83 9.71 8.23
C LEU A 225 -6.24 11.13 7.80
N LYS A 226 -5.47 12.16 8.20
CA LYS A 226 -5.81 13.56 7.91
C LYS A 226 -5.94 13.82 6.40
N TYR A 227 -4.97 13.36 5.61
CA TYR A 227 -4.99 13.53 4.16
C TYR A 227 -6.14 12.75 3.50
N PRO A 228 -6.31 11.43 3.75
CA PRO A 228 -7.43 10.67 3.21
C PRO A 228 -8.79 11.30 3.47
N LEU A 229 -9.08 11.66 4.72
CA LEU A 229 -10.36 12.27 5.11
C LEU A 229 -10.58 13.64 4.46
N GLN A 230 -9.53 14.44 4.27
CA GLN A 230 -9.60 15.71 3.56
C GLN A 230 -9.95 15.51 2.09
N ILE A 231 -9.35 14.52 1.44
CA ILE A 231 -9.59 14.24 0.02
C ILE A 231 -11.00 13.72 -0.21
N ILE A 232 -11.47 12.74 0.58
CA ILE A 232 -12.85 12.23 0.50
C ILE A 232 -13.85 13.39 0.59
N LYS A 233 -13.66 14.27 1.58
CA LYS A 233 -14.52 15.45 1.75
C LYS A 233 -14.43 16.42 0.57
N LYS A 234 -13.22 16.69 0.08
CA LYS A 234 -13.00 17.67 -1.00
C LYS A 234 -13.60 17.22 -2.33
N LEU A 235 -13.52 15.93 -2.62
CA LEU A 235 -14.01 15.34 -3.86
C LEU A 235 -15.45 14.81 -3.74
N ASN A 236 -16.08 14.95 -2.57
CA ASN A 236 -17.42 14.41 -2.26
C ASN A 236 -17.55 12.91 -2.57
N ILE A 237 -16.50 12.15 -2.23
CA ILE A 237 -16.48 10.70 -2.45
C ILE A 237 -17.49 10.05 -1.50
N SER A 238 -18.41 9.28 -2.08
CA SER A 238 -19.48 8.60 -1.36
C SER A 238 -18.98 7.33 -0.66
N GLU A 239 -19.71 6.90 0.37
CA GLU A 239 -19.33 5.78 1.22
C GLU A 239 -19.30 4.44 0.45
N ASP A 240 -20.06 4.30 -0.63
CA ASP A 240 -20.04 3.13 -1.52
C ASP A 240 -18.76 3.02 -2.36
N LYS A 241 -17.93 4.07 -2.40
CA LYS A 241 -16.61 4.06 -3.04
C LYS A 241 -15.48 3.69 -2.09
N ILE A 242 -15.80 3.35 -0.84
CA ILE A 242 -14.81 2.91 0.14
C ILE A 242 -14.79 1.38 0.19
N PHE A 243 -13.60 0.81 0.10
CA PHE A 243 -13.36 -0.62 0.26
C PHE A 243 -13.80 -1.07 1.65
N THR A 244 -14.59 -2.13 1.69
CA THR A 244 -15.13 -2.73 2.92
C THR A 244 -14.81 -4.21 2.97
N ILE A 245 -14.66 -4.74 4.18
CA ILE A 245 -14.35 -6.14 4.50
C ILE A 245 -15.61 -6.82 4.98
#